data_AF-A0A955ZGR3-F1
#
_entry.id   AF-A0A955ZGR3-F1
#
_cell.length_a   1.000
_cell.length_b   1.000
_cell.length_c   1.000
_cell.angle_alpha   90.00
_cell.angle_beta   90.00
_cell.angle_gamma   90.00
#
_symmetry.space_group_name_H-M   'P 1'
#
loop_
_entity.id
_entity.type
_entity.pdbx_description
1 polymer ?
#
loop_
_entity_poly.entity_id
_entity_poly.type
_entity_poly.pdbx_seq_one_letter_code
_entity_poly.pdbx_strand_id
1 'polypeptide(L)'
;MSLPRAFFAAAMLLGATSGCGSNCEVSGSDPVSYQEGTVDSTATVYETSPWYGRWLYFPAGRRYRLYHHLGKAPCCYDTYLAFHEYQTGDNFQAAESAGNQAIVEGVSDEFIQIHNDTCAEFYLRVTATAAPAGAISDAGTD
;
A
#
# COMPACT_ATOMS: atom_id res chain seq x y z
N MET A 1 69.77 11.72 -35.48
CA MET A 1 69.20 10.40 -35.13
C MET A 1 67.83 10.62 -34.52
N SER A 2 66.91 9.69 -34.78
CA SER A 2 65.46 9.85 -34.89
C SER A 2 64.69 9.23 -33.70
N LEU A 3 63.74 10.00 -33.11
CA LEU A 3 62.49 9.63 -32.37
C LEU A 3 62.57 8.72 -31.10
N PRO A 4 61.52 8.62 -30.23
CA PRO A 4 60.24 9.35 -30.18
C PRO A 4 59.78 9.90 -28.80
N ARG A 5 58.73 10.72 -28.87
CA ARG A 5 57.84 11.21 -27.80
C ARG A 5 57.04 10.06 -27.18
N ALA A 6 56.97 9.99 -25.85
CA ALA A 6 56.04 9.13 -25.13
C ALA A 6 54.86 9.96 -24.59
N PHE A 7 53.70 9.75 -25.21
CA PHE A 7 52.40 10.21 -24.73
C PHE A 7 52.06 9.51 -23.42
N PHE A 8 51.93 10.25 -22.32
CA PHE A 8 51.28 9.75 -21.11
C PHE A 8 49.76 9.81 -21.32
N ALA A 9 49.17 8.66 -21.63
CA ALA A 9 47.72 8.51 -21.69
C ALA A 9 47.15 8.49 -20.27
N ALA A 10 46.34 9.50 -19.94
CA ALA A 10 45.53 9.53 -18.72
C ALA A 10 44.39 8.51 -18.86
N ALA A 11 44.53 7.35 -18.21
CA ALA A 11 43.45 6.38 -18.08
C ALA A 11 42.47 6.87 -17.00
N MET A 12 41.48 7.68 -17.40
CA MET A 12 40.26 7.87 -16.60
C MET A 12 39.52 6.54 -16.55
N LEU A 13 39.63 5.82 -15.43
CA LEU A 13 38.70 4.76 -15.08
C LEU A 13 37.32 5.39 -14.91
N LEU A 14 36.50 5.33 -15.96
CA LEU A 14 35.05 5.43 -15.84
C LEU A 14 34.62 4.25 -14.96
N GLY A 15 34.49 4.49 -13.67
CA GLY A 15 33.68 3.66 -12.78
C GLY A 15 32.26 3.75 -13.28
N ALA A 16 31.89 2.84 -14.19
CA ALA A 16 30.51 2.53 -14.48
C ALA A 16 29.90 2.06 -13.16
N THR A 17 29.28 2.99 -12.43
CA THR A 17 28.27 2.64 -11.46
C THR A 17 27.18 1.94 -12.26
N SER A 18 27.29 0.63 -12.38
CA SER A 18 26.15 -0.24 -12.57
C SER A 18 25.25 -0.04 -11.35
N GLY A 19 24.53 1.09 -11.33
CA GLY A 19 23.29 1.16 -10.61
C GLY A 19 22.45 0.09 -11.25
N CYS A 20 22.37 -1.08 -10.60
CA CYS A 20 21.39 -2.09 -10.92
C CYS A 20 20.08 -1.35 -11.12
N GLY A 21 19.56 -1.36 -12.34
CA GLY A 21 18.26 -0.79 -12.64
C GLY A 21 17.25 -1.50 -11.76
N SER A 22 16.88 -0.86 -10.65
CA SER A 22 15.70 -1.18 -9.89
C SER A 22 14.54 -0.86 -10.81
N ASN A 23 14.06 -1.85 -11.56
CA ASN A 23 12.78 -1.82 -12.28
C ASN A 23 11.61 -1.80 -11.28
N CYS A 24 11.74 -1.04 -10.19
CA CYS A 24 10.68 -0.69 -9.27
C CYS A 24 9.87 0.40 -9.96
N GLU A 25 9.12 0.01 -10.99
CA GLU A 25 8.21 0.91 -11.68
C GLU A 25 6.95 1.04 -10.82
N VAL A 26 6.98 2.01 -9.90
CA VAL A 26 5.87 2.32 -8.97
C VAL A 26 4.73 3.09 -9.70
N SER A 27 4.99 3.54 -10.92
CA SER A 27 4.07 4.29 -11.76
C SER A 27 3.27 3.40 -12.71
N GLY A 28 1.95 3.59 -12.76
CA GLY A 28 1.16 3.23 -13.96
C GLY A 28 0.46 1.87 -13.98
N SER A 29 0.33 1.17 -12.86
CA SER A 29 -0.53 -0.03 -12.78
C SER A 29 -2.00 0.37 -12.54
N ASP A 30 -2.91 -0.17 -13.35
CA ASP A 30 -4.35 -0.04 -13.10
C ASP A 30 -4.71 -0.69 -11.74
N PRO A 31 -5.60 -0.07 -10.94
CA PRO A 31 -6.04 -0.65 -9.69
C PRO A 31 -6.66 -2.04 -9.88
N VAL A 32 -6.22 -3.00 -9.08
CA VAL A 32 -6.84 -4.33 -9.01
C VAL A 32 -8.11 -4.23 -8.16
N SER A 33 -9.25 -4.57 -8.74
CA SER A 33 -10.50 -4.70 -8.00
C SER A 33 -10.44 -5.86 -7.01
N TYR A 34 -10.70 -5.56 -5.75
CA TYR A 34 -10.81 -6.52 -4.65
C TYR A 34 -12.23 -6.45 -4.10
N GLN A 35 -13.00 -7.51 -4.30
CA GLN A 35 -14.41 -7.61 -3.89
C GLN A 35 -14.62 -8.53 -2.67
N GLU A 36 -13.53 -9.07 -2.12
CA GLU A 36 -13.57 -9.90 -0.94
C GLU A 36 -13.49 -9.04 0.34
N GLY A 37 -13.43 -9.72 1.48
CA GLY A 37 -13.49 -9.13 2.81
C GLY A 37 -14.79 -9.46 3.53
N THR A 38 -14.93 -8.96 4.74
CA THR A 38 -16.09 -9.18 5.59
C THR A 38 -16.69 -7.86 6.01
N VAL A 39 -18.00 -7.75 5.90
CA VAL A 39 -18.80 -6.65 6.46
C VAL A 39 -19.59 -7.20 7.64
N ASP A 40 -19.66 -6.45 8.72
CA ASP A 40 -20.52 -6.81 9.85
C ASP A 40 -22.02 -6.79 9.48
N SER A 41 -22.86 -7.39 10.32
CA SER A 41 -24.30 -7.49 10.05
C SER A 41 -25.02 -6.13 10.04
N THR A 42 -24.38 -5.09 10.56
CA THR A 42 -24.90 -3.72 10.64
C THR A 42 -24.40 -2.82 9.51
N ALA A 43 -23.56 -3.33 8.59
CA ALA A 43 -22.94 -2.57 7.52
C ALA A 43 -22.18 -1.32 8.02
N THR A 44 -21.55 -1.45 9.17
CA THR A 44 -20.77 -0.40 9.84
C THR A 44 -19.28 -0.65 9.82
N VAL A 45 -18.84 -1.91 9.72
CA VAL A 45 -17.41 -2.27 9.71
C VAL A 45 -17.12 -3.19 8.54
N TYR A 46 -16.10 -2.82 7.75
CA TYR A 46 -15.50 -3.65 6.71
C TYR A 46 -14.07 -4.00 7.08
N GLU A 47 -13.67 -5.24 6.80
CA GLU A 47 -12.30 -5.71 6.94
C GLU A 47 -11.90 -6.51 5.70
N THR A 48 -10.73 -6.24 5.11
CA THR A 48 -10.19 -7.09 4.02
C THR A 48 -9.87 -8.49 4.53
N SER A 49 -9.46 -8.61 5.79
CA SER A 49 -9.07 -9.88 6.41
C SER A 49 -9.22 -9.81 7.94
N PRO A 50 -9.62 -10.92 8.59
CA PRO A 50 -9.54 -11.03 10.05
C PRO A 50 -8.10 -10.87 10.54
N TRP A 51 -7.92 -10.51 11.81
CA TRP A 51 -6.59 -10.39 12.42
C TRP A 51 -5.74 -11.65 12.27
N TYR A 52 -6.31 -12.83 12.53
CA TYR A 52 -5.64 -14.14 12.39
C TYR A 52 -5.83 -14.78 11.01
N GLY A 53 -6.45 -14.05 10.07
CA GLY A 53 -6.67 -14.49 8.70
C GLY A 53 -5.43 -14.31 7.83
N ARG A 54 -5.55 -14.72 6.57
CA ARG A 54 -4.56 -14.43 5.53
C ARG A 54 -4.74 -12.99 5.06
N TRP A 55 -3.69 -12.18 5.18
CA TRP A 55 -3.70 -10.78 4.75
C TRP A 55 -3.42 -10.64 3.25
N LEU A 56 -3.83 -9.53 2.66
CA LEU A 56 -3.79 -9.30 1.22
C LEU A 56 -2.35 -9.06 0.76
N TYR A 57 -1.86 -9.82 -0.23
CA TYR A 57 -0.52 -9.62 -0.75
C TYR A 57 -0.38 -8.23 -1.38
N PHE A 58 0.58 -7.42 -0.93
CA PHE A 58 0.71 -6.02 -1.30
C PHE A 58 2.12 -5.72 -1.83
N PRO A 59 2.43 -6.17 -3.06
CA PRO A 59 3.76 -6.00 -3.64
C PRO A 59 4.03 -4.54 -3.99
N ALA A 60 5.28 -4.25 -4.32
CA ALA A 60 5.73 -2.94 -4.81
C ALA A 60 4.82 -2.40 -5.94
N GLY A 61 4.43 -1.12 -5.86
CA GLY A 61 3.61 -0.44 -6.87
C GLY A 61 2.16 -0.95 -6.98
N ARG A 62 1.70 -1.81 -6.07
CA ARG A 62 0.34 -2.37 -6.13
C ARG A 62 -0.70 -1.30 -5.81
N ARG A 63 -1.68 -1.15 -6.69
CA ARG A 63 -2.95 -0.45 -6.43
C ARG A 63 -4.08 -1.44 -6.22
N TYR A 64 -4.82 -1.28 -5.13
CA TYR A 64 -6.06 -1.98 -4.88
C TYR A 64 -7.24 -1.02 -4.88
N ARG A 65 -8.34 -1.43 -5.51
CA ARG A 65 -9.66 -0.84 -5.31
C ARG A 65 -10.48 -1.82 -4.47
N LEU A 66 -10.61 -1.52 -3.18
CA LEU A 66 -11.26 -2.36 -2.18
C LEU A 66 -12.74 -2.00 -2.12
N TYR A 67 -13.61 -2.86 -2.62
CA TYR A 67 -15.06 -2.66 -2.56
C TYR A 67 -15.56 -3.06 -1.18
N HIS A 68 -15.94 -2.07 -0.36
CA HIS A 68 -16.19 -2.30 1.08
C HIS A 68 -17.66 -2.59 1.41
N HIS A 69 -18.59 -2.36 0.49
CA HIS A 69 -20.02 -2.68 0.63
C HIS A 69 -20.72 -2.08 1.88
N LEU A 70 -20.20 -0.98 2.43
CA LEU A 70 -20.80 -0.26 3.57
C LEU A 70 -22.00 0.62 3.15
N GLY A 71 -22.21 0.80 1.84
CA GLY A 71 -23.29 1.61 1.27
C GLY A 71 -23.17 3.11 1.53
N LYS A 72 -22.03 3.57 2.06
CA LYS A 72 -21.68 4.98 2.26
C LYS A 72 -20.17 5.09 2.46
N ALA A 73 -19.64 6.30 2.29
CA ALA A 73 -18.22 6.54 2.51
C ALA A 73 -17.87 6.31 3.99
N PRO A 74 -16.83 5.51 4.30
CA PRO A 74 -16.38 5.31 5.66
C PRO A 74 -15.85 6.62 6.25
N CYS A 75 -16.16 6.88 7.52
CA CYS A 75 -15.64 8.04 8.25
C CYS A 75 -14.25 7.80 8.82
N CYS A 76 -13.89 6.53 9.06
CA CYS A 76 -12.57 6.12 9.53
C CYS A 76 -12.09 4.92 8.70
N TYR A 77 -10.78 4.84 8.49
CA TYR A 77 -10.13 3.66 7.95
C TYR A 77 -8.72 3.54 8.52
N ASP A 78 -8.26 2.31 8.71
CA ASP A 78 -6.89 2.02 9.13
C ASP A 78 -6.26 1.04 8.15
N THR A 79 -4.95 1.19 7.98
CA THR A 79 -4.15 0.32 7.12
C THR A 79 -3.05 -0.29 7.96
N TYR A 80 -2.97 -1.61 7.96
CA TYR A 80 -1.95 -2.36 8.68
C TYR A 80 -1.10 -3.14 7.68
N LEU A 81 0.20 -3.16 7.92
CA LEU A 81 1.16 -3.90 7.13
C LEU A 81 1.89 -4.92 7.98
N ALA A 82 2.19 -6.06 7.37
CA ALA A 82 3.03 -7.10 7.93
C ALA A 82 3.99 -7.65 6.86
N PHE A 83 5.07 -8.28 7.32
CA PHE A 83 6.01 -8.99 6.43
C PHE A 83 5.62 -10.46 6.18
N HIS A 84 4.56 -10.94 6.84
CA HIS A 84 4.05 -12.30 6.69
C HIS A 84 2.54 -12.29 6.48
N GLU A 85 2.04 -13.25 5.70
CA GLU A 85 0.63 -13.32 5.31
C GLU A 85 -0.31 -13.72 6.44
N TYR A 86 0.20 -14.49 7.42
CA TYR A 86 -0.53 -14.91 8.60
C TYR A 86 0.08 -14.30 9.85
N GLN A 87 -0.79 -13.80 10.72
CA GLN A 87 -0.40 -13.37 12.05
C GLN A 87 -0.45 -14.57 13.00
N THR A 88 0.73 -15.10 13.37
CA THR A 88 0.86 -16.32 14.18
C THR A 88 1.54 -16.05 15.52
N GLY A 89 1.15 -16.80 16.55
CA GLY A 89 1.71 -16.69 17.90
C GLY A 89 1.11 -15.57 18.74
N ASP A 90 1.74 -15.30 19.88
CA ASP A 90 1.25 -14.34 20.88
C ASP A 90 1.56 -12.88 20.52
N ASN A 91 2.43 -12.65 19.52
CA ASN A 91 2.87 -11.33 19.09
C ASN A 91 2.51 -11.09 17.63
N PHE A 92 1.55 -10.20 17.39
CA PHE A 92 1.25 -9.73 16.04
C PHE A 92 2.43 -8.95 15.46
N GLN A 93 2.93 -9.37 14.31
CA GLN A 93 4.01 -8.71 13.58
C GLN A 93 3.41 -7.78 12.52
N ALA A 94 2.50 -6.92 12.98
CA ALA A 94 1.81 -5.95 12.16
C ALA A 94 1.94 -4.55 12.76
N ALA A 95 2.02 -3.55 11.89
CA ALA A 95 2.07 -2.15 12.27
C ALA A 95 1.10 -1.35 11.39
N GLU A 96 0.59 -0.24 11.91
CA GLU A 96 -0.09 0.75 11.08
C GLU A 96 0.88 1.25 10.00
N SER A 97 0.37 1.42 8.78
CA SER A 97 1.16 1.94 7.68
C SER A 97 1.46 3.43 7.88
N ALA A 98 2.55 3.90 7.29
CA ALA A 98 2.87 5.32 7.29
C ALA A 98 3.45 5.77 5.95
N GLY A 99 3.18 7.03 5.60
CA GLY A 99 3.74 7.68 4.42
C GLY A 99 3.36 6.95 3.13
N ASN A 100 4.36 6.61 2.33
CA ASN A 100 4.18 6.01 1.01
C ASN A 100 3.95 4.48 1.03
N GLN A 101 3.91 3.86 2.21
CA GLN A 101 3.70 2.41 2.34
C GLN A 101 2.28 1.97 1.99
N ALA A 102 1.27 2.81 2.30
CA ALA A 102 -0.11 2.61 1.86
C ALA A 102 -0.79 3.99 1.67
N ILE A 103 -0.63 4.58 0.48
CA ILE A 103 -1.26 5.83 0.12
C ILE A 103 -2.74 5.57 -0.18
N VAL A 104 -3.63 6.31 0.48
CA VAL A 104 -5.06 6.31 0.11
C VAL A 104 -5.29 7.33 -1.01
N GLU A 105 -5.57 6.82 -2.20
CA GLU A 105 -5.76 7.63 -3.42
C GLU A 105 -7.23 8.07 -3.59
N GLY A 106 -8.17 7.42 -2.89
CA GLY A 106 -9.58 7.80 -2.94
C GLY A 106 -10.46 6.97 -1.99
N VAL A 107 -11.53 7.59 -1.50
CA VAL A 107 -12.57 6.98 -0.67
C VAL A 107 -13.92 7.42 -1.21
N SER A 108 -14.81 6.47 -1.49
CA SER A 108 -16.18 6.73 -1.91
C SER A 108 -17.16 5.89 -1.09
N ASP A 109 -18.43 5.94 -1.46
CA ASP A 109 -19.49 5.06 -0.96
C ASP A 109 -19.37 3.61 -1.41
N GLU A 110 -18.56 3.34 -2.43
CA GLU A 110 -18.34 2.02 -3.00
C GLU A 110 -16.99 1.41 -2.65
N PHE A 111 -15.92 2.22 -2.64
CA PHE A 111 -14.56 1.69 -2.53
C PHE A 111 -13.58 2.59 -1.73
N ILE A 112 -12.50 1.94 -1.27
CA ILE A 112 -11.26 2.59 -0.83
C ILE A 112 -10.16 2.18 -1.81
N GLN A 113 -9.44 3.15 -2.39
CA GLN A 113 -8.30 2.90 -3.25
C GLN A 113 -6.99 3.12 -2.52
N ILE A 114 -6.14 2.09 -2.48
CA ILE A 114 -4.88 2.08 -1.72
C ILE A 114 -3.71 1.68 -2.61
N HIS A 115 -2.57 2.37 -2.46
CA HIS A 115 -1.38 2.19 -3.26
C HIS A 115 -0.12 1.97 -2.40
N ASN A 116 0.62 0.90 -2.68
CA ASN A 116 1.98 0.69 -2.15
C ASN A 116 2.97 1.46 -3.04
N ASP A 117 3.27 2.70 -2.66
CA ASP A 117 4.22 3.56 -3.38
C ASP A 117 5.66 3.35 -2.91
N THR A 118 6.02 2.09 -2.66
CA THR A 118 7.38 1.67 -2.26
C THR A 118 7.88 0.55 -3.17
N CYS A 119 9.16 0.20 -3.00
CA CYS A 119 9.77 -0.98 -3.61
C CYS A 119 9.74 -2.21 -2.70
N ALA A 120 9.12 -2.11 -1.53
CA ALA A 120 9.01 -3.20 -0.59
C ALA A 120 7.71 -3.97 -0.80
N GLU A 121 7.72 -5.25 -0.40
CA GLU A 121 6.55 -6.11 -0.44
C GLU A 121 6.02 -6.29 0.98
N PHE A 122 4.70 -6.18 1.12
CA PHE A 122 4.01 -6.32 2.39
C PHE A 122 2.81 -7.25 2.24
N TYR A 123 2.16 -7.51 3.36
CA TYR A 123 0.79 -7.99 3.44
C TYR A 123 -0.05 -6.91 4.10
N LEU A 124 -1.17 -6.58 3.46
CA LEU A 124 -2.06 -5.48 3.81
C LEU A 124 -3.33 -6.01 4.47
N ARG A 125 -3.71 -5.36 5.57
CA ARG A 125 -5.06 -5.40 6.12
C ARG A 125 -5.62 -4.00 6.16
N VAL A 126 -6.86 -3.85 5.72
CA VAL A 126 -7.60 -2.59 5.79
C VAL A 126 -8.86 -2.80 6.59
N THR A 127 -9.09 -1.90 7.53
CA THR A 127 -10.38 -1.78 8.22
C THR A 127 -11.01 -0.46 7.85
N ALA A 128 -12.33 -0.46 7.70
CA ALA A 128 -13.08 0.75 7.44
C ALA A 128 -14.33 0.77 8.30
N THR A 129 -14.68 1.93 8.82
CA THR A 129 -15.86 2.15 9.65
C THR A 129 -16.72 3.24 9.06
N ALA A 130 -18.02 2.96 8.93
CA ALA A 130 -19.03 3.90 8.51
C ALA A 130 -20.01 4.16 9.65
N ALA A 131 -20.60 5.35 9.68
CA ALA A 131 -21.66 5.67 10.63
C ALA A 131 -22.86 4.71 10.42
N PRO A 132 -23.55 4.28 11.49
CA PRO A 132 -24.75 3.44 11.35
C PRO A 132 -25.85 4.13 10.53
N ALA A 133 -26.71 3.33 9.90
CA ALA A 133 -27.86 3.87 9.18
C ALA A 133 -28.77 4.68 10.11
N GLY A 134 -29.15 5.89 9.69
CA GLY A 134 -30.01 6.78 10.48
C GLY A 134 -29.29 7.59 11.57
N ALA A 135 -27.95 7.53 11.65
CA ALA A 135 -27.21 8.50 12.46
C ALA A 135 -27.40 9.92 11.88
N ILE A 136 -28.16 10.75 12.61
CA ILE A 136 -28.32 12.17 12.32
C ILE A 136 -27.05 12.92 12.74
N SER A 137 -26.59 13.84 11.89
CA SER A 137 -25.43 14.68 12.15
C SER A 137 -25.78 15.78 13.16
N ASP A 138 -25.70 15.46 14.45
CA ASP A 138 -25.78 16.45 15.55
C ASP A 138 -24.41 17.06 15.88
N ALA A 139 -23.43 16.92 15.00
CA ALA A 139 -22.14 17.60 15.13
C ALA A 139 -22.29 19.07 14.73
N GLY A 140 -22.70 19.90 15.71
CA GLY A 140 -22.40 21.32 15.87
C GLY A 140 -22.37 22.19 14.61
N THR A 141 -23.44 22.94 14.39
CA THR A 141 -23.36 24.17 13.58
C THR A 141 -22.86 25.28 14.50
N ASP A 142 -21.57 25.57 14.40
CA ASP A 142 -20.90 26.73 15.00
C ASP A 142 -20.66 27.80 13.93
#